data_AF-A0A9E1TVA5-F1
#
_entry.id   AF-A0A9E1TVA5-F1
#
_cell.length_a   1.000
_cell.length_b   1.000
_cell.length_c   1.000
_cell.angle_alpha   90.00
_cell.angle_beta   90.00
_cell.angle_gamma   90.00
#
_symmetry.space_group_name_H-M   'P 1'
#
loop_
_entity.id
_entity.type
_entity.pdbx_description
1 polymer ?
#
loop_
_entity_poly.entity_id
_entity_poly.type
_entity_poly.pdbx_seq_one_letter_code
_entity_poly.pdbx_strand_id
1 'polypeptide(L)'
;MKKLQYWNRIFKAYVLGNTSQLTFWHGEPHINPNIETESLGQYYMLFHNKAKYEGQCAGNGIPMLDYQGVIGLQYNPIAIAQWGLGNYNIWHGNKSENVYRNFLNCANWLVENLEENKDGYKVWMHYFDFEYRDTLKSPWYSGLAQGQGISVLVRAYKETHQEKYKNAAHEAFQVFTVPTINGGVNFKDENGNNWIEEYIVHP
;
A
#
# COMPACT_ATOMS: atom_id res chain seq x y z
N MET A 1 -16.87 -1.54 28.41
CA MET A 1 -17.32 -0.93 27.13
C MET A 1 -16.37 -1.23 25.95
N LYS A 2 -15.05 -1.01 26.05
CA LYS A 2 -14.09 -1.29 24.95
C LYS A 2 -14.07 -2.75 24.44
N LYS A 3 -14.15 -3.76 25.34
CA LYS A 3 -14.21 -5.18 24.95
C LYS A 3 -15.45 -5.55 24.14
N LEU A 4 -16.62 -4.99 24.48
CA LEU A 4 -17.87 -5.24 23.75
C LEU A 4 -17.84 -4.63 22.34
N GLN A 5 -17.24 -3.45 22.17
CA GLN A 5 -17.02 -2.85 20.85
C GLN A 5 -16.06 -3.68 20.00
N TYR A 6 -14.98 -4.20 20.61
CA TYR A 6 -14.03 -5.10 19.93
C TYR A 6 -14.71 -6.40 19.45
N TRP A 7 -15.46 -7.08 20.31
CA TRP A 7 -16.18 -8.31 19.94
C TRP A 7 -17.30 -8.05 18.92
N ASN A 8 -18.01 -6.92 19.00
CA ASN A 8 -18.98 -6.54 17.97
C ASN A 8 -18.32 -6.25 16.61
N ARG A 9 -17.11 -5.68 16.60
CA ARG A 9 -16.35 -5.45 15.37
C ARG A 9 -15.91 -6.77 14.75
N ILE A 10 -15.37 -7.69 15.55
CA ILE A 10 -15.01 -9.05 15.09
C ILE A 10 -16.27 -9.76 14.57
N PHE A 11 -17.37 -9.74 15.32
CA PHE A 11 -18.61 -10.37 14.88
C PHE A 11 -19.12 -9.81 13.55
N LYS A 12 -19.15 -8.49 13.37
CA LYS A 12 -19.57 -7.88 12.09
C LYS A 12 -18.59 -8.20 10.94
N ALA A 13 -17.28 -8.18 11.21
CA ALA A 13 -16.23 -8.51 10.26
C ALA A 13 -16.34 -9.96 9.72
N TYR A 14 -16.67 -10.91 10.60
CA TYR A 14 -16.69 -12.34 10.26
C TYR A 14 -18.08 -12.88 9.88
N VAL A 15 -19.18 -12.19 10.26
CA VAL A 15 -20.57 -12.67 10.03
C VAL A 15 -21.28 -11.92 8.91
N LEU A 16 -20.96 -10.64 8.64
CA LEU A 16 -21.55 -9.85 7.55
C LEU A 16 -20.56 -9.79 6.38
N GLY A 17 -20.31 -10.96 5.81
CA GLY A 17 -19.19 -11.24 4.91
C GLY A 17 -19.23 -10.67 3.49
N ASN A 18 -19.94 -9.58 3.20
CA ASN A 18 -19.91 -8.98 1.86
C ASN A 18 -19.92 -7.45 1.98
N THR A 19 -18.95 -6.76 1.36
CA THR A 19 -18.68 -5.30 1.34
C THR A 19 -17.80 -4.70 2.44
N SER A 20 -16.81 -5.43 2.96
CA SER A 20 -15.79 -4.86 3.88
C SER A 20 -14.39 -4.93 3.27
N GLN A 21 -13.50 -4.01 3.67
CA GLN A 21 -12.05 -4.04 3.44
C GLN A 21 -11.39 -5.42 3.68
N LEU A 22 -12.00 -6.24 4.53
CA LEU A 22 -11.60 -7.61 4.84
C LEU A 22 -11.51 -8.51 3.60
N THR A 23 -12.36 -8.30 2.60
CA THR A 23 -12.29 -9.06 1.33
C THR A 23 -11.00 -8.77 0.58
N PHE A 24 -10.48 -7.53 0.69
CA PHE A 24 -9.17 -7.21 0.16
C PHE A 24 -8.09 -7.93 0.96
N TRP A 25 -8.09 -7.85 2.29
CA TRP A 25 -6.95 -8.32 3.10
C TRP A 25 -6.84 -9.82 3.31
N HIS A 26 -7.95 -10.56 3.43
CA HIS A 26 -7.95 -12.00 3.79
C HIS A 26 -7.63 -12.98 2.66
N GLY A 27 -7.07 -12.52 1.54
CA GLY A 27 -6.53 -13.42 0.52
C GLY A 27 -5.26 -14.13 1.00
N GLU A 28 -5.12 -15.41 0.68
CA GLU A 28 -3.91 -16.17 1.01
C GLU A 28 -2.67 -15.59 0.31
N PRO A 29 -1.57 -15.31 1.06
CA PRO A 29 -0.33 -14.86 0.47
C PRO A 29 0.30 -15.99 -0.36
N HIS A 30 0.73 -15.66 -1.57
CA HIS A 30 1.38 -16.60 -2.48
C HIS A 30 2.68 -16.01 -2.99
N ILE A 31 3.75 -16.80 -2.93
CA ILE A 31 5.02 -16.48 -3.61
C ILE A 31 4.75 -16.50 -5.11
N ASN A 32 5.29 -15.53 -5.84
CA ASN A 32 5.26 -15.53 -7.28
C ASN A 32 6.33 -16.50 -7.82
N PRO A 33 5.95 -17.60 -8.51
CA PRO A 33 6.91 -18.55 -9.05
C PRO A 33 7.79 -17.95 -10.16
N ASN A 34 7.40 -16.81 -10.72
CA ASN A 34 8.11 -16.10 -11.78
C ASN A 34 8.91 -14.91 -11.24
N ILE A 35 9.26 -14.89 -9.96
CA ILE A 35 10.14 -13.87 -9.39
C ILE A 35 11.51 -13.90 -10.06
N GLU A 36 12.03 -12.72 -10.42
CA GLU A 36 13.42 -12.53 -10.82
C GLU A 36 14.20 -11.94 -9.64
N THR A 37 15.33 -12.55 -9.26
CA THR A 37 16.17 -12.09 -8.13
C THR A 37 17.34 -11.22 -8.57
N GLU A 38 17.84 -11.42 -9.80
CA GLU A 38 19.01 -10.74 -10.35
C GLU A 38 18.66 -9.48 -11.17
N SER A 39 17.39 -9.30 -11.49
CA SER A 39 16.87 -8.20 -12.29
C SER A 39 15.54 -7.71 -11.77
N LEU A 40 15.19 -6.46 -12.10
CA LEU A 40 13.88 -5.91 -11.77
C LEU A 40 12.81 -6.57 -12.65
N GLY A 41 12.20 -7.65 -12.18
CA GLY A 41 11.13 -8.38 -12.86
C GLY A 41 9.80 -8.34 -12.10
N GLN A 42 9.03 -9.43 -12.21
CA GLN A 42 7.78 -9.59 -11.45
C GLN A 42 8.02 -9.47 -9.94
N TYR A 43 7.00 -9.02 -9.20
CA TYR A 43 7.09 -8.87 -7.76
C TYR A 43 7.05 -10.23 -7.06
N TYR A 44 7.74 -10.35 -5.92
CA TYR A 44 7.89 -11.62 -5.20
C TYR A 44 6.59 -12.17 -4.63
N MET A 45 5.63 -11.29 -4.30
CA MET A 45 4.26 -11.69 -3.96
C MET A 45 3.40 -11.68 -5.20
N LEU A 46 2.60 -12.73 -5.38
CA LEU A 46 1.78 -12.91 -6.57
C LEU A 46 0.63 -11.90 -6.68
N PHE A 47 -0.02 -11.58 -5.54
CA PHE A 47 -1.14 -10.62 -5.44
C PHE A 47 -2.31 -10.80 -6.44
N HIS A 48 -2.48 -11.98 -7.03
CA HIS A 48 -3.51 -12.24 -8.04
C HIS A 48 -4.94 -11.94 -7.56
N ASN A 49 -5.27 -12.24 -6.29
CA ASN A 49 -6.57 -11.91 -5.71
C ASN A 49 -6.75 -10.40 -5.50
N LYS A 50 -5.67 -9.69 -5.16
CA LYS A 50 -5.70 -8.23 -4.99
C LYS A 50 -5.96 -7.56 -6.33
N ALA A 51 -5.32 -8.01 -7.40
CA ALA A 51 -5.50 -7.48 -8.76
C ALA A 51 -6.94 -7.62 -9.29
N LYS A 52 -7.65 -8.66 -8.84
CA LYS A 52 -9.05 -8.95 -9.17
C LYS A 52 -10.05 -8.37 -8.18
N TYR A 53 -9.64 -7.41 -7.35
CA TYR A 53 -10.53 -6.81 -6.37
C TYR A 53 -11.75 -6.17 -7.06
N GLU A 54 -12.94 -6.73 -6.79
CA GLU A 54 -14.22 -6.29 -7.35
C GLU A 54 -14.96 -5.30 -6.42
N GLY A 55 -14.27 -4.82 -5.38
CA GLY A 55 -14.86 -3.85 -4.46
C GLY A 55 -14.98 -2.47 -5.08
N GLN A 56 -15.25 -1.48 -4.22
CA GLN A 56 -15.52 -0.13 -4.71
C GLN A 56 -14.26 0.49 -5.33
N CYS A 57 -14.40 1.07 -6.52
CA CYS A 57 -13.38 1.89 -7.15
C CYS A 57 -13.89 3.32 -7.24
N ALA A 58 -12.99 4.28 -7.11
CA ALA A 58 -13.32 5.65 -7.48
C ALA A 58 -13.58 5.72 -9.00
N GLY A 59 -14.21 6.81 -9.46
CA GLY A 59 -14.51 7.00 -10.89
C GLY A 59 -13.29 6.96 -11.82
N ASN A 60 -12.08 7.03 -11.27
CA ASN A 60 -10.79 6.88 -11.98
C ASN A 60 -10.29 5.42 -12.06
N GLY A 61 -11.02 4.44 -11.52
CA GLY A 61 -10.65 3.03 -11.51
C GLY A 61 -9.64 2.62 -10.44
N ILE A 62 -9.27 3.50 -9.52
CA ILE A 62 -8.40 3.18 -8.39
C ILE A 62 -9.22 2.53 -7.27
N PRO A 63 -8.75 1.41 -6.68
CA PRO A 63 -9.50 0.72 -5.64
C PRO A 63 -9.60 1.56 -4.36
N MET A 64 -10.79 1.55 -3.77
CA MET A 64 -11.08 2.06 -2.44
C MET A 64 -11.52 0.90 -1.53
N LEU A 65 -11.15 0.99 -0.26
CA LEU A 65 -11.54 0.00 0.73
C LEU A 65 -12.63 0.57 1.63
N ASP A 66 -13.69 -0.20 1.84
CA ASP A 66 -14.78 0.16 2.75
C ASP A 66 -14.48 -0.35 4.17
N TYR A 67 -14.07 0.57 5.05
CA TYR A 67 -13.84 0.30 6.47
C TYR A 67 -15.13 0.38 7.30
N GLN A 68 -16.26 0.70 6.68
CA GLN A 68 -17.58 0.84 7.28
C GLN A 68 -17.66 1.91 8.38
N GLY A 69 -18.87 2.13 8.90
CA GLY A 69 -19.11 3.02 10.03
C GLY A 69 -18.65 4.45 9.76
N VAL A 70 -17.94 5.04 10.72
CA VAL A 70 -17.47 6.44 10.64
C VAL A 70 -16.28 6.64 9.69
N ILE A 71 -15.54 5.57 9.37
CA ILE A 71 -14.38 5.66 8.47
C ILE A 71 -14.86 5.61 7.02
N GLY A 72 -15.79 4.71 6.71
CA GLY A 72 -16.35 4.56 5.37
C GLY A 72 -15.31 4.19 4.32
N LEU A 73 -15.49 4.73 3.11
CA LEU A 73 -14.62 4.47 1.97
C LEU A 73 -13.35 5.28 2.03
N GLN A 74 -12.22 4.61 1.90
CA GLN A 74 -10.91 5.25 1.98
C GLN A 74 -10.00 4.74 0.86
N TYR A 75 -9.18 5.65 0.32
CA TYR A 75 -7.97 5.23 -0.36
C TYR A 75 -6.99 4.69 0.69
N ASN A 76 -6.43 3.53 0.40
CA ASN A 76 -5.36 2.95 1.21
C ASN A 76 -4.14 2.72 0.28
N PRO A 77 -3.06 3.51 0.42
CA PRO A 77 -1.86 3.38 -0.37
C PRO A 77 -1.27 1.96 -0.44
N ILE A 78 -1.32 1.18 0.65
CA ILE A 78 -0.87 -0.21 0.68
C ILE A 78 -1.74 -1.06 -0.26
N ALA A 79 -3.06 -0.93 -0.15
CA ALA A 79 -3.99 -1.69 -0.98
C ALA A 79 -3.85 -1.35 -2.47
N ILE A 80 -3.71 -0.06 -2.78
CA ILE A 80 -3.50 0.42 -4.15
C ILE A 80 -2.18 -0.11 -4.71
N ALA A 81 -1.08 -0.06 -3.94
CA ALA A 81 0.20 -0.60 -4.39
C ALA A 81 0.16 -2.12 -4.61
N GLN A 82 -0.48 -2.88 -3.72
CA GLN A 82 -0.66 -4.34 -3.91
C GLN A 82 -1.51 -4.67 -5.12
N TRP A 83 -2.57 -3.89 -5.37
CA TRP A 83 -3.38 -4.00 -6.58
C TRP A 83 -2.54 -3.73 -7.84
N GLY A 84 -1.72 -2.68 -7.84
CA GLY A 84 -0.80 -2.37 -8.94
C GLY A 84 0.23 -3.46 -9.20
N LEU A 85 0.89 -3.97 -8.16
CA LEU A 85 1.88 -5.06 -8.25
C LEU A 85 1.25 -6.35 -8.76
N GLY A 86 0.03 -6.68 -8.31
CA GLY A 86 -0.72 -7.83 -8.83
C GLY A 86 -1.08 -7.68 -10.31
N ASN A 87 -1.53 -6.50 -10.74
CA ASN A 87 -1.81 -6.22 -12.15
C ASN A 87 -0.53 -6.30 -13.00
N TYR A 88 0.61 -5.80 -12.50
CA TYR A 88 1.91 -5.94 -13.16
C TYR A 88 2.30 -7.40 -13.37
N ASN A 89 2.20 -8.24 -12.32
CA ASN A 89 2.51 -9.67 -12.42
C ASN A 89 1.63 -10.37 -13.47
N ILE A 90 0.32 -10.11 -13.47
CA ILE A 90 -0.62 -10.68 -14.46
C ILE A 90 -0.25 -10.22 -15.87
N TRP A 91 -0.03 -8.91 -16.06
CA TRP A 91 0.36 -8.35 -17.35
C TRP A 91 1.65 -8.97 -17.87
N HIS A 92 2.65 -9.20 -17.01
CA HIS A 92 3.90 -9.78 -17.44
C HIS A 92 3.72 -11.20 -18.02
N GLY A 93 2.73 -11.96 -17.53
CA GLY A 93 2.42 -13.31 -18.01
C GLY A 93 1.53 -13.36 -19.26
N ASN A 94 0.52 -12.49 -19.39
CA ASN A 94 -0.47 -12.57 -20.45
C ASN A 94 -0.48 -11.39 -21.44
N LYS A 95 0.27 -10.32 -21.16
CA LYS A 95 0.38 -9.09 -21.94
C LYS A 95 -0.97 -8.42 -22.26
N SER A 96 -1.97 -8.58 -21.40
CA SER A 96 -3.29 -7.97 -21.58
C SER A 96 -3.27 -6.46 -21.35
N GLU A 97 -3.83 -5.70 -22.29
CA GLU A 97 -3.85 -4.23 -22.25
C GLU A 97 -4.63 -3.68 -21.05
N ASN A 98 -5.74 -4.32 -20.65
CA ASN A 98 -6.56 -3.85 -19.54
C ASN A 98 -5.81 -3.90 -18.19
N VAL A 99 -5.08 -4.99 -17.94
CA VAL A 99 -4.27 -5.11 -16.71
C VAL A 99 -3.05 -4.20 -16.74
N TYR A 100 -2.48 -3.94 -17.93
CA TYR A 100 -1.42 -2.95 -18.08
C TYR A 100 -1.91 -1.53 -17.74
N ARG A 101 -3.09 -1.15 -18.25
CA ARG A 101 -3.73 0.12 -17.92
C ARG A 101 -4.01 0.26 -16.42
N ASN A 102 -4.49 -0.80 -15.77
CA ASN A 102 -4.69 -0.80 -14.32
C ASN A 102 -3.37 -0.55 -13.56
N PHE A 103 -2.31 -1.25 -13.95
CA PHE A 103 -0.98 -1.04 -13.40
C PHE A 103 -0.48 0.40 -13.59
N LEU A 104 -0.60 0.97 -14.79
CA LEU A 104 -0.21 2.35 -15.04
C LEU A 104 -1.08 3.37 -14.31
N ASN A 105 -2.39 3.11 -14.18
CA ASN A 105 -3.28 3.95 -13.37
C ASN A 105 -2.84 3.96 -11.90
N CYS A 106 -2.48 2.80 -11.34
CA CYS A 106 -1.89 2.73 -10.00
C CYS A 106 -0.61 3.57 -9.90
N ALA A 107 0.30 3.45 -10.87
CA ALA A 107 1.56 4.19 -10.86
C ALA A 107 1.33 5.71 -10.94
N ASN A 108 0.39 6.16 -11.78
CA ASN A 108 -0.01 7.57 -11.86
C ASN A 108 -0.60 8.07 -10.54
N TRP A 109 -1.52 7.31 -9.95
CA TRP A 109 -2.10 7.66 -8.65
C TRP A 109 -1.02 7.82 -7.56
N LEU A 110 -0.03 6.92 -7.54
CA LEU A 110 1.10 7.01 -6.60
C LEU A 110 1.94 8.28 -6.82
N VAL A 111 2.18 8.70 -8.06
CA VAL A 111 2.87 9.97 -8.34
C VAL A 111 2.04 11.17 -7.88
N GLU A 112 0.73 11.16 -8.17
CA GLU A 112 -0.18 12.27 -7.90
C GLU A 112 -0.51 12.46 -6.41
N ASN A 113 -0.39 11.39 -5.61
CA ASN A 113 -0.72 11.37 -4.19
C ASN A 113 0.53 11.22 -3.29
N LEU A 114 1.72 11.49 -3.84
CA LEU A 114 2.95 11.56 -3.05
C LEU A 114 3.08 12.97 -2.45
N GLU A 115 2.88 13.07 -1.13
CA GLU A 115 2.69 14.33 -0.42
C GLU A 115 3.83 14.59 0.57
N GLU A 116 4.06 15.85 0.93
CA GLU A 116 5.02 16.18 2.00
C GLU A 116 4.40 15.92 3.37
N ASN A 117 5.11 15.20 4.23
CA ASN A 117 4.80 15.16 5.64
C ASN A 117 5.25 16.46 6.35
N LYS A 118 4.93 16.58 7.64
CA LYS A 118 5.26 17.77 8.46
C LYS A 118 6.75 18.11 8.50
N ASP A 119 7.63 17.14 8.21
CA ASP A 119 9.08 17.26 8.25
C ASP A 119 9.68 17.47 6.82
N GLY A 120 8.82 17.60 5.79
CA GLY A 120 9.21 17.90 4.41
C GLY A 120 9.55 16.68 3.55
N TYR A 121 9.30 15.47 4.03
CA TYR A 121 9.56 14.24 3.26
C TYR A 121 8.33 13.77 2.48
N LYS A 122 8.58 13.28 1.26
CA LYS A 122 7.55 12.75 0.36
C LYS A 122 7.07 11.36 0.79
N VAL A 123 5.80 11.24 1.17
CA VAL A 123 5.15 10.01 1.67
C VAL A 123 3.73 9.85 1.15
N TRP A 124 3.22 8.61 1.15
CA TRP A 124 1.81 8.31 0.92
C TRP A 124 1.03 8.29 2.24
N MET A 125 0.15 9.27 2.40
CA MET A 125 -0.68 9.43 3.59
C MET A 125 -1.94 8.56 3.56
N HIS A 126 -2.37 8.15 4.75
CA HIS A 126 -3.66 7.56 5.03
C HIS A 126 -4.50 8.60 5.79
N TYR A 127 -5.67 8.93 5.25
CA TYR A 127 -6.54 10.00 5.76
C TYR A 127 -7.69 9.50 6.64
N PHE A 128 -7.42 8.48 7.45
CA PHE A 128 -8.39 7.92 8.38
C PHE A 128 -7.72 7.43 9.64
N ASP A 129 -8.43 7.46 10.76
CA ASP A 129 -7.95 6.85 12.00
C ASP A 129 -7.97 5.33 11.87
N PHE A 130 -6.89 4.65 12.25
CA PHE A 130 -6.78 3.20 12.18
C PHE A 130 -6.49 2.59 13.56
N GLU A 131 -7.41 1.74 14.01
CA GLU A 131 -7.30 1.05 15.31
C GLU A 131 -6.39 -0.18 15.20
N TYR A 132 -5.11 0.00 15.51
CA TYR A 132 -4.08 -1.03 15.57
C TYR A 132 -3.78 -1.41 17.05
N ARG A 133 -2.51 -1.64 17.42
CA ARG A 133 -2.06 -1.73 18.82
C ARG A 133 -2.39 -0.42 19.55
N ASP A 134 -2.03 0.69 18.92
CA ASP A 134 -2.41 2.04 19.29
C ASP A 134 -3.17 2.67 18.10
N THR A 135 -4.04 3.63 18.38
CA THR A 135 -4.80 4.31 17.32
C THR A 135 -3.85 5.19 16.50
N LEU A 136 -3.65 4.84 15.24
CA LEU A 136 -2.98 5.71 14.28
C LEU A 136 -3.94 6.86 13.94
N LYS A 137 -3.49 8.09 14.17
CA LYS A 137 -4.31 9.29 13.94
C LYS A 137 -4.06 9.84 12.54
N SER A 138 -5.15 10.15 11.84
CA SER A 138 -5.07 10.77 10.52
C SER A 138 -4.41 12.17 10.59
N PRO A 139 -3.54 12.53 9.64
CA PRO A 139 -2.95 11.66 8.62
C PRO A 139 -1.77 10.84 9.17
N TRP A 140 -1.60 9.61 8.69
CA TRP A 140 -0.46 8.75 9.03
C TRP A 140 0.12 8.07 7.78
N TYR A 141 1.37 7.60 7.86
CA TYR A 141 2.06 6.92 6.76
C TYR A 141 2.80 5.67 7.25
N SER A 142 3.32 4.87 6.31
CA SER A 142 3.77 3.50 6.55
C SER A 142 5.01 3.15 5.73
N GLY A 143 6.01 2.50 6.31
CA GLY A 143 7.15 1.97 5.57
C GLY A 143 6.77 0.89 4.56
N LEU A 144 5.70 0.12 4.83
CA LEU A 144 5.16 -0.85 3.88
C LEU A 144 4.53 -0.15 2.67
N ALA A 145 3.72 0.90 2.90
CA ALA A 145 3.17 1.71 1.83
C ALA A 145 4.30 2.30 0.96
N GLN A 146 5.33 2.87 1.61
CA GLN A 146 6.49 3.41 0.91
C GLN A 146 7.20 2.35 0.06
N GLY A 147 7.48 1.17 0.62
CA GLY A 147 8.24 0.13 -0.06
C GLY A 147 7.48 -0.47 -1.24
N GLN A 148 6.17 -0.70 -1.07
CA GLN A 148 5.33 -1.23 -2.14
C GLN A 148 5.06 -0.18 -3.23
N GLY A 149 4.84 1.09 -2.86
CA GLY A 149 4.68 2.18 -3.81
C GLY A 149 5.93 2.38 -4.66
N ILE A 150 7.12 2.41 -4.05
CA ILE A 150 8.40 2.44 -4.79
C ILE A 150 8.51 1.24 -5.73
N SER A 151 8.13 0.04 -5.26
CA SER A 151 8.17 -1.18 -6.08
C SER A 151 7.29 -1.09 -7.33
N VAL A 152 6.14 -0.40 -7.27
CA VAL A 152 5.29 -0.10 -8.44
C VAL A 152 5.98 0.91 -9.35
N LEU A 153 6.48 2.02 -8.79
CA LEU A 153 7.05 3.12 -9.56
C LEU A 153 8.30 2.72 -10.35
N VAL A 154 9.22 1.96 -9.75
CA VAL A 154 10.43 1.51 -10.45
C VAL A 154 10.10 0.57 -11.61
N ARG A 155 9.04 -0.24 -11.48
CA ARG A 155 8.52 -1.08 -12.57
C ARG A 155 7.86 -0.22 -13.64
N ALA A 156 7.08 0.79 -13.26
CA ALA A 156 6.46 1.69 -14.22
C ALA A 156 7.52 2.47 -15.01
N TYR A 157 8.61 2.88 -14.36
CA TYR A 157 9.76 3.47 -15.05
C TYR A 157 10.42 2.48 -16.02
N LYS A 158 10.66 1.23 -15.60
CA LYS A 158 11.23 0.19 -16.46
C LYS A 158 10.44 0.01 -17.76
N GLU A 159 9.11 -0.05 -17.67
CA GLU A 159 8.26 -0.32 -18.84
C GLU A 159 7.99 0.90 -19.73
N THR A 160 8.04 2.12 -19.17
CA THR A 160 7.61 3.33 -19.88
C THR A 160 8.70 4.34 -20.14
N HIS A 161 9.82 4.24 -19.43
CA HIS A 161 10.90 5.24 -19.39
C HIS A 161 10.44 6.66 -19.01
N GLN A 162 9.26 6.83 -18.40
CA GLN A 162 8.77 8.13 -17.97
C GLN A 162 9.44 8.54 -16.65
N GLU A 163 10.25 9.61 -16.69
CA GLU A 163 11.04 10.09 -15.54
C GLU A 163 10.20 10.43 -14.31
N LYS A 164 8.92 10.79 -14.45
CA LYS A 164 8.04 11.06 -13.30
C LYS A 164 7.99 9.90 -12.30
N TYR A 165 8.06 8.65 -12.77
CA TYR A 165 8.04 7.48 -11.90
C TYR A 165 9.37 7.30 -11.15
N LYS A 166 10.49 7.53 -11.85
CA LYS A 166 11.83 7.47 -11.24
C LYS A 166 12.00 8.58 -10.19
N ASN A 167 11.55 9.79 -10.50
CA ASN A 167 11.64 10.92 -9.58
C ASN A 167 10.80 10.68 -8.31
N ALA A 168 9.53 10.28 -8.48
CA ALA A 168 8.66 9.95 -7.34
C ALA A 168 9.21 8.78 -6.51
N ALA A 169 9.80 7.75 -7.14
CA ALA A 169 10.42 6.64 -6.43
C ALA A 169 11.64 7.10 -5.60
N HIS A 170 12.45 8.01 -6.16
CA HIS A 170 13.60 8.57 -5.47
C HIS A 170 13.19 9.42 -4.26
N GLU A 171 12.20 10.29 -4.44
CA GLU A 171 11.64 11.10 -3.36
C GLU A 171 11.04 10.24 -2.23
N ALA A 172 10.21 9.26 -2.59
CA ALA A 172 9.59 8.34 -1.65
C ALA A 172 10.59 7.44 -0.90
N PHE A 173 11.80 7.24 -1.43
CA PHE A 173 12.85 6.43 -0.82
C PHE A 173 13.56 7.15 0.34
N GLN A 174 13.53 8.49 0.37
CA GLN A 174 14.33 9.26 1.34
C GLN A 174 14.01 8.91 2.80
N VAL A 175 12.75 8.60 3.12
CA VAL A 175 12.32 8.30 4.49
C VAL A 175 12.90 7.01 5.07
N PHE A 176 13.43 6.10 4.25
CA PHE A 176 14.03 4.83 4.72
C PHE A 176 15.37 5.01 5.43
N THR A 177 16.03 6.16 5.27
CA THR A 177 17.28 6.48 5.96
C THR A 177 17.07 7.44 7.13
N VAL A 178 15.81 7.86 7.36
CA VAL A 178 15.45 8.89 8.33
C VAL A 178 14.77 8.23 9.55
N PRO A 179 15.16 8.62 10.79
CA PRO A 179 14.49 8.15 12.00
C PRO A 179 13.00 8.45 12.01
N THR A 180 12.18 7.56 12.58
CA THR A 180 10.72 7.77 12.73
C THR A 180 10.37 9.06 13.49
N ILE A 181 11.17 9.42 14.50
CA ILE A 181 11.02 10.67 15.26
C ILE A 181 11.27 11.94 14.42
N ASN A 182 11.96 11.82 13.29
CA ASN A 182 12.32 12.91 12.37
C ASN A 182 11.55 12.82 11.05
N GLY A 183 10.38 12.19 11.04
CA GLY A 183 9.53 12.12 9.84
C GLY A 183 9.90 11.00 8.85
N GLY A 184 10.76 10.07 9.26
CA GLY A 184 11.10 8.89 8.46
C GLY A 184 10.30 7.64 8.82
N VAL A 185 10.74 6.49 8.30
CA VAL A 185 10.15 5.17 8.59
C VAL A 185 11.14 4.21 9.26
N ASN A 186 12.38 4.64 9.51
CA ASN A 186 13.42 3.79 10.07
C ASN A 186 13.52 3.95 11.59
N PHE A 187 13.13 2.93 12.33
CA PHE A 187 13.42 2.83 13.75
C PHE A 187 14.81 2.20 13.95
N LYS A 188 15.59 2.72 14.89
CA LYS A 188 16.88 2.14 15.27
C LYS A 188 16.83 1.68 16.71
N ASP A 189 17.09 0.39 16.93
CA ASP A 189 17.11 -0.18 18.27
C ASP A 189 18.36 0.25 19.07
N GLU A 190 18.42 -0.11 20.34
CA GLU A 190 19.54 0.20 21.24
C GLU A 190 20.88 -0.40 20.78
N ASN A 191 20.83 -1.47 19.97
CA ASN A 191 22.01 -2.13 19.40
C ASN A 191 22.42 -1.55 18.04
N GLY A 192 21.69 -0.55 17.52
CA GLY A 192 21.96 0.09 16.25
C GLY A 192 21.37 -0.61 15.03
N ASN A 193 20.52 -1.63 15.21
CA ASN A 193 19.84 -2.32 14.12
C ASN A 193 18.69 -1.47 13.56
N ASN A 194 18.56 -1.44 12.23
CA ASN A 194 17.47 -0.73 11.57
C ASN A 194 16.23 -1.62 11.44
N TRP A 195 15.07 -1.03 11.69
CA TRP A 195 13.77 -1.63 11.51
C TRP A 195 12.87 -0.68 10.74
N ILE A 196 12.34 -1.12 9.60
CA ILE A 196 11.41 -0.30 8.82
C ILE A 196 10.01 -0.51 9.41
N GLU A 197 9.44 0.55 9.98
CA GLU A 197 8.12 0.48 10.61
C GLU A 197 7.01 0.36 9.57
N GLU A 198 6.28 -0.76 9.60
CA GLU A 198 5.05 -0.90 8.82
C GLU A 198 4.00 0.11 9.29
N TYR A 199 3.80 0.26 10.60
CA TYR A 199 2.95 1.29 11.19
C TYR A 199 3.76 2.03 12.23
N ILE A 200 3.94 3.34 12.05
CA ILE A 200 4.68 4.16 13.01
C ILE A 200 3.81 4.34 14.25
N VAL A 201 4.04 3.51 15.25
CA VAL A 201 3.45 3.62 16.59
C VAL A 201 4.50 4.20 17.53
N HIS A 202 4.09 5.16 18.36
CA HIS A 202 4.94 5.61 19.47
C HIS A 202 4.76 4.61 20.63
N PRO A 203 5.86 4.04 21.18
CA PRO A 203 5.78 3.20 22.37
C PRO A 203 5.33 3.99 23.61
#